data_AF-G9KP35-F1
#
_entry.id   AF-G9KP35-F1
#
_cell.length_a   1.000
_cell.length_b   1.000
_cell.length_c   1.000
_cell.angle_alpha   90.00
_cell.angle_beta   90.00
_cell.angle_gamma   90.00
#
_symmetry.space_group_name_H-M   'P 1'
#
loop_
_entity.id
_entity.type
_entity.pdbx_description
1 polymer ?
#
loop_
_entity_poly.entity_id
_entity_poly.type
_entity_poly.pdbx_seq_one_letter_code
_entity_poly.pdbx_strand_id
1 'polypeptide(L)'
;SAIATGLQGYNATLLGILMAVFSDKGNYFWWLLLPVSAMSMTCPIFSSALNSLFCKWDLPVFTLPFNMALSMYLSATGHYNPFFPGKLFKPVTAVPNVTWPELNALQLLKSLPVGVGQIYGCDNPWSGGIFLFALLLSSPLMCLHAAIGSLLGIAAGLSVSEPFENIYFGLWGFNSSLACIAIGGMFLALTWQTHILALACALFTAYLGVSLSHMMAVVGLPACTWPFCLATLLFLLLTTKNANIYRMPLSKVTYPEENRIFYLQAKKKRMVESP
;
A
#
# COMPACT_ATOMS: atom_id res chain seq x y z
N SER A 1 -6.40 -22.83 6.55
CA SER A 1 -5.07 -22.24 6.32
C SER A 1 -5.15 -20.71 6.25
N ALA A 2 -5.76 -20.09 5.23
CA ALA A 2 -5.79 -18.62 5.07
C ALA A 2 -6.37 -17.81 6.25
N ILE A 3 -7.37 -18.34 6.96
CA ILE A 3 -7.90 -17.71 8.19
C ILE A 3 -6.83 -17.69 9.29
N ALA A 4 -6.14 -18.81 9.50
CA ALA A 4 -5.13 -18.97 10.54
C ALA A 4 -3.89 -18.08 10.32
N THR A 5 -3.57 -17.74 9.07
CA THR A 5 -2.48 -16.83 8.71
C THR A 5 -2.93 -15.36 8.63
N GLY A 6 -4.15 -15.03 9.06
CA GLY A 6 -4.66 -13.66 9.11
C GLY A 6 -5.08 -13.06 7.76
N LEU A 7 -5.04 -13.82 6.66
CA LEU A 7 -5.37 -13.32 5.31
C LEU A 7 -6.85 -12.91 5.14
N GLN A 8 -7.72 -13.28 6.08
CA GLN A 8 -9.13 -12.88 6.07
C GLN A 8 -9.43 -11.65 6.94
N GLY A 9 -8.46 -11.19 7.76
CA GLY A 9 -8.66 -10.10 8.71
C GLY A 9 -8.14 -8.74 8.25
N TYR A 10 -6.98 -8.70 7.58
CA TYR A 10 -6.24 -7.44 7.34
C TYR A 10 -7.01 -6.41 6.51
N ASN A 11 -7.85 -6.84 5.55
CA ASN A 11 -8.69 -5.93 4.78
C ASN A 11 -9.74 -5.24 5.66
N ALA A 12 -10.36 -5.98 6.59
CA ALA A 12 -11.33 -5.43 7.52
C ALA A 12 -10.66 -4.53 8.57
N THR A 13 -9.42 -4.83 8.97
CA THR A 13 -8.61 -3.94 9.82
C THR A 13 -8.46 -2.55 9.19
N LEU A 14 -8.00 -2.49 7.93
CA LEU A 14 -7.86 -1.23 7.20
C LEU A 14 -9.21 -0.54 7.02
N LEU A 15 -10.24 -1.31 6.66
CA LEU A 15 -11.58 -0.76 6.43
C LEU A 15 -12.11 -0.06 7.67
N GLY A 16 -12.07 -0.69 8.85
CA GLY A 16 -12.56 -0.09 10.09
C GLY A 16 -11.79 1.18 10.46
N ILE A 17 -10.47 1.18 10.34
CA ILE A 17 -9.64 2.35 10.65
C ILE A 17 -9.95 3.50 9.69
N LEU A 18 -9.97 3.25 8.38
CA LEU A 18 -10.15 4.30 7.39
C LEU A 18 -11.61 4.80 7.29
N MET A 19 -12.60 3.97 7.64
CA MET A 19 -13.98 4.46 7.85
C MET A 19 -14.05 5.47 9.00
N ALA A 20 -13.27 5.26 10.08
CA ALA A 20 -13.16 6.25 11.16
C ALA A 20 -12.39 7.50 10.71
N VAL A 21 -11.26 7.35 10.03
CA VAL A 21 -10.44 8.48 9.53
C VAL A 21 -11.23 9.38 8.56
N PHE A 22 -12.07 8.79 7.72
CA PHE A 22 -12.85 9.52 6.73
C PHE A 22 -14.26 9.90 7.17
N SER A 23 -14.66 9.62 8.41
CA SER A 23 -15.92 10.12 8.95
C SER A 23 -15.83 11.62 9.26
N ASP A 24 -16.88 12.36 8.96
CA ASP A 24 -17.02 13.79 9.32
C ASP A 24 -17.64 13.99 10.71
N LYS A 25 -17.98 12.91 11.43
CA LYS A 25 -18.56 12.96 12.78
C LYS A 25 -17.54 12.98 13.91
N GLY A 26 -16.25 12.84 13.59
CA GLY A 26 -15.16 12.87 14.57
C GLY A 26 -15.06 11.63 15.47
N ASN A 27 -14.32 11.77 16.57
CA ASN A 27 -14.01 10.67 17.48
C ASN A 27 -15.26 10.20 18.27
N TYR A 28 -15.29 8.90 18.61
CA TYR A 28 -16.32 8.30 19.45
C TYR A 28 -17.76 8.40 18.92
N PHE A 29 -17.95 8.54 17.61
CA PHE A 29 -19.25 8.39 16.97
C PHE A 29 -19.67 6.90 16.94
N TRP A 30 -20.28 6.42 18.02
CA TRP A 30 -20.61 5.00 18.24
C TRP A 30 -21.45 4.35 17.14
N TRP A 31 -22.33 5.11 16.50
CA TRP A 31 -23.14 4.62 15.38
C TRP A 31 -22.29 4.11 14.21
N LEU A 32 -21.05 4.59 14.06
CA LEU A 32 -20.13 4.15 13.02
C LEU A 32 -19.79 2.65 13.12
N LEU A 33 -19.94 2.04 14.30
CA LEU A 33 -19.74 0.60 14.47
C LEU A 33 -20.67 -0.22 13.56
N LEU A 34 -21.90 0.25 13.30
CA LEU A 34 -22.86 -0.46 12.45
C LEU A 34 -22.36 -0.62 11.00
N PRO A 35 -22.06 0.47 10.25
CA PRO A 35 -21.52 0.32 8.91
C PRO A 35 -20.13 -0.33 8.92
N VAL A 36 -19.29 -0.11 9.95
CA VAL A 36 -17.98 -0.79 10.06
C VAL A 36 -18.16 -2.31 10.11
N SER A 37 -19.07 -2.83 10.94
CA SER A 37 -19.39 -4.25 11.00
C SER A 37 -19.96 -4.75 9.67
N ALA A 38 -20.94 -4.05 9.09
CA ALA A 38 -21.56 -4.44 7.83
C ALA A 38 -20.55 -4.52 6.67
N MET A 39 -19.73 -3.49 6.51
CA MET A 39 -18.73 -3.45 5.44
C MET A 39 -17.61 -4.47 5.69
N SER A 40 -17.22 -4.73 6.95
CA SER A 40 -16.22 -5.76 7.29
C SER A 40 -16.68 -7.17 6.89
N MET A 41 -17.98 -7.46 6.96
CA MET A 41 -18.55 -8.74 6.49
C MET A 41 -18.42 -8.91 4.97
N THR A 42 -18.28 -7.83 4.20
CA THR A 42 -18.05 -7.90 2.75
C THR A 42 -16.60 -8.23 2.40
N CYS A 43 -15.63 -7.97 3.28
CA CYS A 43 -14.22 -8.18 2.98
C CYS A 43 -13.89 -9.64 2.62
N PRO A 44 -14.34 -10.68 3.35
CA PRO A 44 -14.14 -12.07 2.93
C PRO A 44 -14.83 -12.42 1.61
N ILE A 45 -15.97 -11.80 1.30
CA ILE A 45 -16.71 -12.00 0.03
C ILE A 45 -15.87 -11.48 -1.13
N PHE A 46 -15.40 -10.22 -1.05
CA PHE A 46 -14.51 -9.63 -2.04
C PHE A 46 -13.19 -10.42 -2.16
N SER A 47 -12.58 -10.81 -1.03
CA SER A 47 -11.37 -11.63 -1.02
C SER A 47 -11.58 -12.95 -1.76
N SER A 48 -12.68 -13.66 -1.50
CA SER A 48 -13.01 -14.92 -2.14
C SER A 48 -13.21 -14.76 -3.65
N ALA A 49 -14.01 -13.76 -4.06
CA ALA A 49 -14.29 -13.47 -5.46
C ALA A 49 -13.01 -13.10 -6.23
N LEU A 50 -12.20 -12.20 -5.69
CA LEU A 50 -10.93 -11.79 -6.30
C LEU A 50 -9.93 -12.95 -6.36
N ASN A 51 -9.83 -13.74 -5.29
CA ASN A 51 -8.93 -14.89 -5.26
C ASN A 51 -9.33 -15.95 -6.29
N SER A 52 -10.64 -16.16 -6.54
CA SER A 52 -11.12 -17.09 -7.58
C SER A 52 -10.69 -16.70 -9.01
N LEU A 53 -10.45 -15.40 -9.23
CA LEU A 53 -9.92 -14.88 -10.48
C LEU A 53 -8.39 -14.91 -10.51
N PHE A 54 -7.76 -14.36 -9.47
CA PHE A 54 -6.32 -14.10 -9.45
C PHE A 54 -5.48 -15.35 -9.24
N CYS A 55 -6.02 -16.38 -8.60
CA CYS A 55 -5.32 -17.66 -8.45
C CYS A 55 -4.96 -18.30 -9.79
N LYS A 56 -5.72 -18.01 -10.86
CA LYS A 56 -5.42 -18.49 -12.23
C LYS A 56 -4.10 -17.96 -12.79
N TRP A 57 -3.66 -16.80 -12.31
CA TRP A 57 -2.36 -16.20 -12.62
C TRP A 57 -1.40 -16.23 -11.44
N ASP A 58 -1.71 -16.99 -10.38
CA ASP A 58 -0.96 -17.06 -9.12
C ASP A 58 -0.74 -15.69 -8.44
N LEU A 59 -1.71 -14.75 -8.57
CA LEU A 59 -1.61 -13.39 -8.04
C LEU A 59 -2.30 -13.24 -6.67
N PRO A 60 -1.76 -12.43 -5.75
CA PRO A 60 -2.41 -12.14 -4.48
C PRO A 60 -3.50 -11.07 -4.65
N VAL A 61 -4.51 -11.07 -3.77
CA VAL A 61 -5.60 -10.06 -3.80
C VAL A 61 -5.20 -8.70 -3.21
N PHE A 62 -4.06 -8.64 -2.51
CA PHE A 62 -3.59 -7.44 -1.80
C PHE A 62 -4.71 -6.77 -0.97
N THR A 63 -4.77 -5.45 -0.96
CA THR A 63 -5.81 -4.67 -0.26
C THR A 63 -6.97 -4.30 -1.19
N LEU A 64 -7.15 -4.97 -2.33
CA LEU A 64 -8.29 -4.73 -3.22
C LEU A 64 -9.64 -4.92 -2.51
N PRO A 65 -9.87 -5.96 -1.67
CA PRO A 65 -11.12 -6.08 -0.90
C PRO A 65 -11.40 -4.86 -0.03
N PHE A 66 -10.38 -4.34 0.67
CA PHE A 66 -10.47 -3.10 1.44
C PHE A 66 -10.83 -1.91 0.55
N ASN A 67 -10.11 -1.70 -0.55
CA ASN A 67 -10.30 -0.54 -1.42
C ASN A 67 -11.69 -0.56 -2.09
N MET A 68 -12.16 -1.73 -2.53
CA MET A 68 -13.51 -1.90 -3.09
C MET A 68 -14.59 -1.61 -2.05
N ALA A 69 -14.48 -2.19 -0.85
CA ALA A 69 -15.45 -1.97 0.22
C ALA A 69 -15.48 -0.50 0.66
N LEU A 70 -14.33 0.13 0.87
CA LEU A 70 -14.27 1.51 1.31
C LEU A 70 -14.75 2.48 0.24
N SER A 71 -14.35 2.32 -1.02
CA SER A 71 -14.85 3.14 -2.13
C SER A 71 -16.37 2.99 -2.29
N MET A 72 -16.90 1.77 -2.17
CA MET A 72 -18.35 1.52 -2.19
C MET A 72 -19.06 2.24 -1.05
N TYR A 73 -18.56 2.11 0.19
CA TYR A 73 -19.12 2.76 1.37
C TYR A 73 -19.13 4.28 1.24
N LEU A 74 -17.97 4.88 0.93
CA LEU A 74 -17.83 6.34 0.82
C LEU A 74 -18.64 6.92 -0.35
N SER A 75 -18.84 6.16 -1.42
CA SER A 75 -19.73 6.59 -2.52
C SER A 75 -21.20 6.52 -2.13
N ALA A 76 -21.58 5.49 -1.36
CA ALA A 76 -22.97 5.29 -0.93
C ALA A 76 -23.40 6.32 0.13
N THR A 77 -22.49 6.73 1.01
CA THR A 77 -22.77 7.78 2.00
C THR A 77 -22.47 9.16 1.42
N GLY A 78 -21.24 9.39 0.95
CA GLY A 78 -20.77 10.70 0.55
C GLY A 78 -20.75 11.71 1.70
N HIS A 79 -20.45 12.97 1.38
CA HIS A 79 -20.39 14.04 2.36
C HIS A 79 -21.78 14.45 2.90
N TYR A 80 -22.81 14.34 2.08
CA TYR A 80 -24.15 14.86 2.40
C TYR A 80 -25.09 13.84 3.06
N ASN A 81 -24.59 12.67 3.47
CA ASN A 81 -25.42 11.70 4.17
C ASN A 81 -25.88 12.25 5.54
N PRO A 82 -27.17 12.19 5.89
CA PRO A 82 -27.65 12.67 7.19
C PRO A 82 -27.06 11.91 8.40
N PHE A 83 -26.79 10.62 8.23
CA PHE A 83 -26.36 9.74 9.33
C PHE A 83 -24.85 9.55 9.38
N PHE A 84 -24.24 9.22 8.24
CA PHE A 84 -22.84 8.81 8.12
C PHE A 84 -22.08 9.69 7.11
N PRO A 85 -21.99 11.01 7.30
CA PRO A 85 -21.29 11.89 6.37
C PRO A 85 -19.79 11.58 6.36
N GLY A 86 -19.23 11.44 5.16
CA GLY A 86 -17.79 11.36 4.94
C GLY A 86 -17.14 12.74 4.83
N LYS A 87 -15.82 12.81 5.04
CA LYS A 87 -15.03 14.01 4.75
C LYS A 87 -15.15 14.41 3.28
N LEU A 88 -15.17 15.71 3.02
CA LEU A 88 -15.31 16.26 1.68
C LEU A 88 -13.96 16.25 0.94
N PHE A 89 -13.86 15.43 -0.11
CA PHE A 89 -12.72 15.44 -1.03
C PHE A 89 -13.03 16.35 -2.21
N LYS A 90 -12.12 17.28 -2.51
CA LYS A 90 -12.26 18.22 -3.63
C LYS A 90 -11.09 18.08 -4.60
N PRO A 91 -11.33 18.20 -5.92
CA PRO A 91 -10.25 18.27 -6.89
C PRO A 91 -9.45 19.56 -6.69
N VAL A 92 -8.15 19.51 -7.00
CA VAL A 92 -7.29 20.70 -7.04
C VAL A 92 -7.70 21.55 -8.24
N THR A 93 -8.05 22.81 -8.00
CA THR A 93 -8.52 23.74 -9.06
C THR A 93 -7.56 24.91 -9.32
N ALA A 94 -6.50 25.04 -8.52
CA ALA A 94 -5.51 26.09 -8.65
C ALA A 94 -4.10 25.51 -8.46
N VAL A 95 -3.12 26.14 -9.10
CA VAL A 95 -1.71 25.78 -8.92
C VAL A 95 -1.28 26.17 -7.50
N PRO A 96 -0.73 25.24 -6.70
CA PRO A 96 -0.27 25.55 -5.36
C PRO A 96 0.95 26.48 -5.40
N ASN A 97 1.04 27.41 -4.46
CA ASN A 97 2.21 28.25 -4.29
C ASN A 97 3.26 27.51 -3.46
N VAL A 98 4.36 27.08 -4.07
CA VAL A 98 5.45 26.34 -3.40
C VAL A 98 6.68 27.21 -3.24
N THR A 99 6.98 27.53 -1.99
CA THR A 99 8.11 28.33 -1.52
C THR A 99 9.29 27.42 -1.15
N TRP A 100 10.11 27.02 -2.13
CA TRP A 100 11.24 26.11 -1.93
C TRP A 100 12.19 26.43 -0.75
N PRO A 101 12.48 27.70 -0.41
CA PRO A 101 13.28 28.02 0.78
C PRO A 101 12.66 27.58 2.12
N GLU A 102 11.34 27.32 2.17
CA GLU A 102 10.63 26.84 3.36
C GLU A 102 10.68 25.30 3.52
N LEU A 103 11.34 24.60 2.59
CA LEU A 103 11.56 23.16 2.69
C LEU A 103 12.35 22.83 3.96
N ASN A 104 11.81 21.96 4.80
CA ASN A 104 12.37 21.65 6.10
C ASN A 104 12.90 20.20 6.13
N ALA A 105 14.23 20.06 6.21
CA ALA A 105 14.89 18.76 6.22
C ALA A 105 14.46 17.86 7.41
N LEU A 106 14.19 18.43 8.58
CA LEU A 106 13.70 17.68 9.73
C LEU A 106 12.27 17.16 9.50
N GLN A 107 11.43 17.95 8.83
CA GLN A 107 10.09 17.49 8.46
C GLN A 107 10.16 16.39 7.40
N LEU A 108 11.04 16.51 6.40
CA LEU A 108 11.28 15.42 5.43
C LEU A 108 11.76 14.13 6.12
N LEU A 109 12.63 14.24 7.12
CA LEU A 109 13.07 13.08 7.88
C LEU A 109 11.92 12.44 8.68
N LYS A 110 11.02 13.27 9.25
CA LYS A 110 9.79 12.80 9.92
C LYS A 110 8.78 12.21 8.95
N SER A 111 8.71 12.68 7.71
CA SER A 111 7.84 12.12 6.67
C SER A 111 8.11 10.65 6.41
N LEU A 112 9.34 10.16 6.64
CA LEU A 112 9.70 8.76 6.38
C LEU A 112 8.86 7.80 7.24
N PRO A 113 8.92 7.84 8.59
CA PRO A 113 8.06 7.00 9.42
C PRO A 113 6.57 7.36 9.25
N VAL A 114 6.21 8.63 9.06
CA VAL A 114 4.81 9.03 8.83
C VAL A 114 4.23 8.38 7.58
N GLY A 115 5.00 8.29 6.49
CA GLY A 115 4.60 7.58 5.28
C GLY A 115 4.33 6.09 5.53
N VAL A 116 5.08 5.44 6.43
CA VAL A 116 4.76 4.06 6.87
C VAL A 116 3.52 4.04 7.77
N GLY A 117 3.35 5.05 8.64
CA GLY A 117 2.15 5.25 9.46
C GLY A 117 0.87 5.32 8.64
N GLN A 118 0.92 6.03 7.51
CA GLN A 118 -0.22 6.24 6.61
C GLN A 118 -0.70 4.96 5.92
N ILE A 119 0.05 3.84 5.98
CA ILE A 119 -0.46 2.52 5.58
C ILE A 119 -1.75 2.18 6.35
N TYR A 120 -1.83 2.61 7.61
CA TYR A 120 -3.00 2.47 8.48
C TYR A 120 -3.69 3.82 8.73
N GLY A 121 -3.46 4.84 7.88
CA GLY A 121 -4.07 6.16 8.05
C GLY A 121 -3.59 6.92 9.30
N CYS A 122 -2.38 6.64 9.79
CA CYS A 122 -1.79 7.30 10.96
C CYS A 122 -0.75 8.34 10.54
N ASP A 123 -0.93 9.59 10.96
CA ASP A 123 -0.05 10.73 10.69
C ASP A 123 1.01 10.98 11.78
N ASN A 124 0.91 10.28 12.92
CA ASN A 124 1.85 10.40 14.03
C ASN A 124 3.19 9.67 13.69
N PRO A 125 4.35 10.37 13.71
CA PRO A 125 5.65 9.76 13.40
C PRO A 125 6.02 8.61 14.35
N TRP A 126 5.55 8.65 15.60
CA TRP A 126 5.79 7.59 16.58
C TRP A 126 5.04 6.31 16.20
N SER A 127 3.79 6.41 15.75
CA SER A 127 3.03 5.26 15.24
C SER A 127 3.73 4.63 14.04
N GLY A 128 4.22 5.44 13.11
CA GLY A 128 5.03 4.99 11.98
C GLY A 128 6.32 4.27 12.41
N GLY A 129 7.02 4.81 13.40
CA GLY A 129 8.20 4.17 14.00
C GLY A 129 7.89 2.82 14.65
N ILE A 130 6.76 2.71 15.36
CA ILE A 130 6.27 1.46 15.93
C ILE A 130 5.98 0.43 14.83
N PHE A 131 5.35 0.84 13.72
CA PHE A 131 5.10 -0.06 12.59
C PHE A 131 6.39 -0.52 11.90
N LEU A 132 7.37 0.37 11.73
CA LEU A 132 8.70 -0.01 11.24
C LEU A 132 9.37 -1.03 12.18
N PHE A 133 9.30 -0.81 13.49
CA PHE A 133 9.83 -1.76 14.46
C PHE A 133 9.10 -3.12 14.41
N ALA A 134 7.77 -3.12 14.28
CA ALA A 134 6.99 -4.35 14.10
C ALA A 134 7.40 -5.12 12.83
N LEU A 135 7.65 -4.41 11.73
CA LEU A 135 8.21 -5.02 10.51
C LEU A 135 9.62 -5.56 10.74
N LEU A 136 10.49 -4.82 11.43
CA LEU A 136 11.86 -5.22 11.74
C LEU A 136 11.91 -6.51 12.56
N LEU A 137 11.01 -6.67 13.53
CA LEU A 137 10.89 -7.88 14.34
C LEU A 137 10.54 -9.11 13.50
N SER A 138 9.76 -8.94 12.44
CA SER A 138 9.37 -10.04 11.54
C SER A 138 10.44 -10.31 10.47
N SER A 139 10.88 -9.25 9.78
CA SER A 139 11.87 -9.32 8.70
C SER A 139 12.60 -7.97 8.55
N PRO A 140 13.91 -7.92 8.84
CA PRO A 140 14.73 -6.74 8.56
C PRO A 140 14.66 -6.30 7.09
N LEU A 141 14.55 -7.23 6.14
CA LEU A 141 14.42 -6.89 4.72
C LEU A 141 13.09 -6.22 4.38
N MET A 142 11.98 -6.62 5.02
CA MET A 142 10.70 -5.92 4.87
C MET A 142 10.76 -4.52 5.45
N CYS A 143 11.33 -4.36 6.65
CA CYS A 143 11.51 -3.05 7.27
C CYS A 143 12.36 -2.11 6.39
N LEU A 144 13.46 -2.62 5.83
CA LEU A 144 14.33 -1.86 4.94
C LEU A 144 13.56 -1.36 3.70
N HIS A 145 12.82 -2.23 3.02
CA HIS A 145 12.05 -1.83 1.83
C HIS A 145 10.87 -0.92 2.17
N ALA A 146 10.27 -1.04 3.36
CA ALA A 146 9.25 -0.10 3.83
C ALA A 146 9.81 1.33 3.94
N ALA A 147 10.99 1.46 4.57
CA ALA A 147 11.67 2.76 4.73
C ALA A 147 12.12 3.33 3.38
N ILE A 148 12.71 2.51 2.51
CA ILE A 148 13.15 2.92 1.17
C ILE A 148 11.95 3.35 0.32
N GLY A 149 10.86 2.57 0.31
CA GLY A 149 9.67 2.90 -0.46
C GLY A 149 9.05 4.23 0.00
N SER A 150 8.94 4.46 1.32
CA SER A 150 8.49 5.75 1.87
C SER A 150 9.38 6.91 1.42
N LEU A 151 10.70 6.74 1.45
CA LEU A 151 11.67 7.73 0.99
C LEU A 151 11.54 8.03 -0.51
N LEU A 152 11.32 7.01 -1.34
CA LEU A 152 11.07 7.18 -2.78
C LEU A 152 9.76 7.91 -3.04
N GLY A 153 8.74 7.69 -2.20
CA GLY A 153 7.52 8.48 -2.18
C GLY A 153 7.78 9.97 -1.97
N ILE A 154 8.57 10.31 -0.95
CA ILE A 154 9.00 11.69 -0.68
C ILE A 154 9.72 12.29 -1.89
N ALA A 155 10.67 11.56 -2.47
CA ALA A 155 11.40 12.01 -3.65
C ALA A 155 10.49 12.23 -4.87
N ALA A 156 9.50 11.38 -5.08
CA ALA A 156 8.51 11.54 -6.14
C ALA A 156 7.58 12.74 -5.91
N GLY A 157 7.21 13.04 -4.66
CA GLY A 157 6.42 14.24 -4.34
C GLY A 157 7.18 15.52 -4.63
N LEU A 158 8.47 15.56 -4.23
CA LEU A 158 9.34 16.69 -4.53
C LEU A 158 9.58 16.86 -6.04
N SER A 159 9.69 15.77 -6.81
CA SER A 159 9.95 15.85 -8.26
C SER A 159 8.81 16.49 -9.06
N VAL A 160 7.58 16.45 -8.55
CA VAL A 160 6.41 17.08 -9.18
C VAL A 160 5.98 18.38 -8.49
N SER A 161 6.81 18.92 -7.59
CA SER A 161 6.53 20.14 -6.83
C SER A 161 5.23 20.06 -6.02
N GLU A 162 4.97 18.90 -5.39
CA GLU A 162 3.84 18.73 -4.48
C GLU A 162 3.92 19.72 -3.29
N PRO A 163 2.79 20.28 -2.81
CA PRO A 163 2.73 20.99 -1.54
C PRO A 163 3.40 20.21 -0.40
N PHE A 164 4.34 20.86 0.29
CA PHE A 164 5.16 20.19 1.31
C PHE A 164 4.32 19.58 2.44
N GLU A 165 3.16 20.16 2.77
CA GLU A 165 2.24 19.62 3.77
C GLU A 165 1.80 18.19 3.46
N ASN A 166 1.49 17.87 2.20
CA ASN A 166 1.08 16.52 1.79
C ASN A 166 2.22 15.51 1.91
N ILE A 167 3.46 15.97 1.67
CA ILE A 167 4.67 15.17 1.86
C ILE A 167 4.95 14.96 3.36
N TYR A 168 4.82 16.01 4.17
CA TYR A 168 5.00 15.96 5.63
C TYR A 168 3.95 15.07 6.31
N PHE A 169 2.73 15.06 5.78
CA PHE A 169 1.66 14.19 6.22
C PHE A 169 1.80 12.73 5.73
N GLY A 170 2.85 12.43 4.97
CA GLY A 170 3.19 11.07 4.51
C GLY A 170 2.31 10.53 3.37
N LEU A 171 1.49 11.36 2.74
CA LEU A 171 0.53 10.93 1.70
C LEU A 171 1.22 10.36 0.45
N TRP A 172 2.47 10.71 0.23
CA TRP A 172 3.29 10.20 -0.87
C TRP A 172 4.05 8.91 -0.54
N GLY A 173 4.15 8.53 0.74
CA GLY A 173 5.03 7.46 1.21
C GLY A 173 4.37 6.09 1.37
N PHE A 174 3.07 6.02 1.67
CA PHE A 174 2.46 4.75 2.09
C PHE A 174 2.26 3.75 0.94
N ASN A 175 1.76 4.21 -0.21
CA ASN A 175 1.56 3.36 -1.39
C ASN A 175 2.90 2.82 -1.93
N SER A 176 3.91 3.69 -2.02
CA SER A 176 5.27 3.36 -2.47
C SER A 176 5.98 2.43 -1.48
N SER A 177 5.80 2.62 -0.18
CA SER A 177 6.26 1.70 0.87
C SER A 177 5.70 0.28 0.69
N LEU A 178 4.37 0.15 0.56
CA LEU A 178 3.72 -1.15 0.35
C LEU A 178 4.22 -1.86 -0.93
N ALA A 179 4.33 -1.12 -2.05
CA ALA A 179 4.83 -1.67 -3.30
C ALA A 179 6.29 -2.13 -3.18
N CYS A 180 7.14 -1.35 -2.49
CA CYS A 180 8.54 -1.69 -2.29
C CYS A 180 8.70 -2.96 -1.43
N ILE A 181 7.90 -3.11 -0.36
CA ILE A 181 7.86 -4.34 0.44
C ILE A 181 7.43 -5.54 -0.42
N ALA A 182 6.37 -5.37 -1.22
CA ALA A 182 5.80 -6.46 -2.01
C ALA A 182 6.77 -6.99 -3.09
N ILE A 183 7.44 -6.10 -3.82
CA ILE A 183 8.38 -6.49 -4.88
C ILE A 183 9.79 -6.81 -4.31
N GLY A 184 10.17 -6.17 -3.21
CA GLY A 184 11.49 -6.24 -2.56
C GLY A 184 11.76 -7.51 -1.75
N GLY A 185 11.44 -8.68 -2.30
CA GLY A 185 11.71 -9.98 -1.66
C GLY A 185 10.47 -10.77 -1.24
N MET A 186 9.29 -10.13 -1.16
CA MET A 186 8.06 -10.79 -0.72
C MET A 186 7.43 -11.65 -1.83
N PHE A 187 7.05 -11.04 -2.95
CA PHE A 187 6.42 -11.74 -4.08
C PHE A 187 7.38 -11.99 -5.25
N LEU A 188 8.53 -11.29 -5.28
CA LEU A 188 9.67 -11.66 -6.11
C LEU A 188 10.83 -12.05 -5.19
N ALA A 189 11.59 -13.09 -5.53
CA ALA A 189 12.75 -13.47 -4.74
C ALA A 189 13.81 -12.37 -4.79
N LEU A 190 14.30 -11.94 -3.63
CA LEU A 190 15.23 -10.81 -3.55
C LEU A 190 16.54 -11.14 -4.26
N THR A 191 16.86 -10.39 -5.32
CA THR A 191 18.16 -10.28 -6.00
C THR A 191 18.46 -8.79 -6.19
N TRP A 192 19.65 -8.42 -6.67
CA TRP A 192 19.93 -7.00 -6.96
C TRP A 192 19.05 -6.47 -8.10
N GLN A 193 18.69 -7.33 -9.06
CA GLN A 193 17.78 -6.97 -10.15
C GLN A 193 16.36 -6.71 -9.65
N THR A 194 15.82 -7.58 -8.79
CA THR A 194 14.48 -7.35 -8.23
C THR A 194 14.47 -6.23 -7.21
N HIS A 195 15.60 -5.95 -6.54
CA HIS A 195 15.72 -4.76 -5.70
C HIS A 195 15.57 -3.48 -6.54
N ILE A 196 16.30 -3.34 -7.65
CA ILE A 196 16.12 -2.20 -8.58
C ILE A 196 14.68 -2.14 -9.10
N LEU A 197 14.09 -3.29 -9.43
CA LEU A 197 12.69 -3.37 -9.86
C LEU A 197 11.72 -2.92 -8.76
N ALA A 198 12.02 -3.20 -7.48
CA ALA A 198 11.23 -2.73 -6.34
C ALA A 198 11.33 -1.21 -6.18
N LEU A 199 12.50 -0.61 -6.40
CA LEU A 199 12.66 0.85 -6.42
C LEU A 199 11.85 1.49 -7.55
N ALA A 200 11.92 0.92 -8.75
CA ALA A 200 11.14 1.36 -9.90
C ALA A 200 9.63 1.23 -9.65
N CYS A 201 9.19 0.12 -9.06
CA CYS A 201 7.79 -0.09 -8.68
C CYS A 201 7.33 0.92 -7.64
N ALA A 202 8.14 1.19 -6.61
CA ALA A 202 7.81 2.17 -5.57
C ALA A 202 7.65 3.60 -6.15
N LEU A 203 8.56 4.04 -7.02
CA LEU A 203 8.46 5.33 -7.71
C LEU A 203 7.23 5.39 -8.62
N PHE A 204 7.03 4.37 -9.45
CA PHE A 204 5.84 4.28 -10.31
C PHE A 204 4.54 4.34 -9.49
N THR A 205 4.52 3.64 -8.36
CA THR A 205 3.38 3.61 -7.45
C THR A 205 3.10 4.96 -6.81
N ALA A 206 4.13 5.75 -6.48
CA ALA A 206 3.96 7.11 -5.96
C ALA A 206 3.30 8.04 -7.00
N TYR A 207 3.77 8.01 -8.25
CA TYR A 207 3.17 8.79 -9.34
C TYR A 207 1.74 8.33 -9.69
N LEU A 208 1.50 7.01 -9.70
CA LEU A 208 0.14 6.48 -9.83
C LEU A 208 -0.74 6.92 -8.65
N GLY A 209 -0.15 7.07 -7.47
CA GLY A 209 -0.77 7.57 -6.25
C GLY A 209 -1.41 8.93 -6.42
N VAL A 210 -0.62 9.93 -6.85
CA VAL A 210 -1.15 11.27 -7.10
C VAL A 210 -2.15 11.29 -8.26
N SER A 211 -1.90 10.52 -9.32
CA SER A 211 -2.79 10.44 -10.49
C SER A 211 -4.19 9.93 -10.11
N LEU A 212 -4.26 8.81 -9.38
CA LEU A 212 -5.54 8.27 -8.91
C LEU A 212 -6.18 9.15 -7.84
N SER A 213 -5.39 9.82 -7.00
CA SER A 213 -5.92 10.75 -6.00
C SER A 213 -6.63 11.93 -6.67
N HIS A 214 -6.05 12.51 -7.73
CA HIS A 214 -6.70 13.56 -8.51
C HIS A 214 -7.95 13.07 -9.23
N MET A 215 -7.88 11.90 -9.88
CA MET A 215 -9.04 11.32 -10.58
C MET A 215 -10.20 11.01 -9.63
N MET A 216 -9.92 10.44 -8.46
CA MET A 216 -10.94 10.06 -7.48
C MET A 216 -11.49 11.25 -6.71
N ALA A 217 -10.71 12.31 -6.51
CA ALA A 217 -11.20 13.54 -5.90
C ALA A 217 -12.32 14.21 -6.72
N VAL A 218 -12.35 14.04 -8.05
CA VAL A 218 -13.44 14.54 -8.92
C VAL A 218 -14.79 13.91 -8.54
N VAL A 219 -14.79 12.65 -8.12
CA VAL A 219 -15.98 11.92 -7.66
C VAL A 219 -16.11 11.91 -6.14
N GLY A 220 -15.33 12.74 -5.43
CA GLY A 220 -15.41 12.89 -3.98
C GLY A 220 -14.84 11.72 -3.18
N LEU A 221 -13.88 10.97 -3.73
CA LEU A 221 -13.29 9.78 -3.09
C LEU A 221 -11.78 9.91 -2.87
N PRO A 222 -11.23 9.30 -1.80
CA PRO A 222 -9.79 9.12 -1.62
C PRO A 222 -9.28 7.90 -2.40
N ALA A 223 -8.06 7.97 -2.93
CA ALA A 223 -7.43 6.84 -3.64
C ALA A 223 -7.01 5.68 -2.74
N CYS A 224 -6.74 5.95 -1.46
CA CYS A 224 -6.30 4.94 -0.50
C CYS A 224 -5.13 4.11 -1.07
N THR A 225 -5.25 2.78 -1.06
CA THR A 225 -4.20 1.86 -1.56
C THR A 225 -4.53 1.24 -2.93
N TRP A 226 -5.49 1.79 -3.67
CA TRP A 226 -5.68 1.47 -5.10
C TRP A 226 -4.37 1.58 -5.90
N PRO A 227 -3.55 2.64 -5.75
CA PRO A 227 -2.29 2.77 -6.48
C PRO A 227 -1.34 1.62 -6.22
N PHE A 228 -1.13 1.26 -4.95
CA PHE A 228 -0.32 0.11 -4.55
C PHE A 228 -0.80 -1.19 -5.21
N CYS A 229 -2.10 -1.50 -5.11
CA CYS A 229 -2.64 -2.73 -5.66
C CYS A 229 -2.43 -2.82 -7.18
N LEU A 230 -2.80 -1.76 -7.91
CA LEU A 230 -2.74 -1.76 -9.37
C LEU A 230 -1.30 -1.78 -9.88
N ALA A 231 -0.42 -0.97 -9.30
CA ALA A 231 0.99 -0.95 -9.66
C ALA A 231 1.69 -2.27 -9.36
N THR A 232 1.49 -2.83 -8.17
CA THR A 232 2.17 -4.07 -7.78
C THR A 232 1.69 -5.26 -8.61
N LEU A 233 0.38 -5.36 -8.89
CA LEU A 233 -0.16 -6.39 -9.79
C LEU A 233 0.42 -6.27 -11.20
N LEU A 234 0.52 -5.05 -11.73
CA LEU A 234 1.14 -4.80 -13.04
C LEU A 234 2.60 -5.30 -13.06
N PHE A 235 3.38 -4.98 -12.03
CA PHE A 235 4.78 -5.43 -11.94
C PHE A 235 4.91 -6.94 -11.73
N LEU A 236 3.99 -7.60 -11.03
CA LEU A 236 3.97 -9.06 -10.89
C LEU A 236 3.52 -9.80 -12.16
N LEU A 237 2.81 -9.12 -13.06
CA LEU A 237 2.44 -9.62 -14.38
C LEU A 237 3.56 -9.46 -15.42
N LEU A 238 4.59 -8.67 -15.13
CA LEU A 238 5.74 -8.52 -16.01
C LEU A 238 6.43 -9.88 -16.20
N THR A 239 6.58 -10.28 -17.46
CA THR A 239 7.37 -11.46 -17.83
C THR A 239 8.72 -11.03 -18.39
N THR A 240 9.76 -11.82 -18.13
CA THR A 240 11.13 -11.50 -18.57
C THR A 240 11.94 -12.77 -18.79
N LYS A 241 12.90 -12.71 -19.71
CA LYS A 241 13.88 -13.78 -19.95
C LYS A 241 15.01 -13.78 -18.91
N ASN A 242 15.10 -12.76 -18.06
CA ASN A 242 16.13 -12.68 -17.03
C ASN A 242 15.80 -13.62 -15.86
N ALA A 243 16.51 -14.73 -15.73
CA ALA A 243 16.31 -15.74 -14.69
C ALA A 243 16.54 -15.23 -13.24
N ASN A 244 17.09 -14.03 -13.06
CA ASN A 244 17.27 -13.41 -11.73
C ASN A 244 16.07 -12.58 -11.27
N ILE A 245 15.11 -12.31 -12.16
CA ILE A 245 13.82 -11.74 -11.82
C ILE A 245 12.84 -12.92 -11.71
N TYR A 246 12.72 -13.45 -10.50
CA TYR A 246 11.96 -14.66 -10.23
C TYR A 246 10.76 -14.36 -9.35
N ARG A 247 9.57 -14.66 -9.88
CA ARG A 247 8.31 -14.55 -9.14
C ARG A 247 8.11 -15.77 -8.26
N MET A 248 7.82 -15.52 -6.98
CA MET A 248 7.56 -16.57 -6.00
C MET A 248 6.20 -17.22 -6.26
N PRO A 249 6.11 -18.56 -6.25
CA PRO A 249 4.82 -19.23 -6.20
C PRO A 249 4.09 -18.87 -4.90
N LEU A 250 2.81 -18.48 -4.95
CA LEU A 250 2.12 -17.99 -3.73
C LEU A 250 2.10 -19.01 -2.60
N SER A 251 1.99 -20.30 -2.93
CA SER A 251 2.03 -21.39 -1.96
C SER A 251 3.36 -21.52 -1.19
N LYS A 252 4.41 -20.80 -1.62
CA LYS A 252 5.76 -20.79 -1.05
C LYS A 252 6.16 -19.43 -0.48
N VAL A 253 5.30 -18.40 -0.60
CA VAL A 253 5.59 -17.07 -0.06
C VAL A 253 5.48 -17.11 1.47
N THR A 254 6.55 -16.75 2.17
CA THR A 254 6.56 -16.51 3.62
C THR A 254 7.07 -15.09 3.92
N TYR A 255 8.39 -14.88 3.95
CA TYR A 255 9.06 -13.59 4.14
C TYR A 255 10.39 -13.54 3.36
N PRO A 256 10.94 -12.36 3.04
CA PRO A 256 12.04 -12.21 2.08
C PRO A 256 13.27 -13.10 2.28
N GLU A 257 13.70 -13.28 3.52
CA GLU A 257 14.86 -14.09 3.89
C GLU A 257 14.65 -15.56 3.50
N GLU A 258 13.52 -16.16 3.85
CA GLU A 258 13.18 -17.55 3.52
C GLU A 258 12.83 -17.71 2.03
N ASN A 259 12.13 -16.75 1.45
CA ASN A 259 11.84 -16.71 0.01
C ASN A 259 13.13 -16.74 -0.83
N ARG A 260 14.17 -16.00 -0.40
CA ARG A 260 15.48 -16.00 -1.05
C ARG A 260 16.17 -17.36 -0.95
N ILE A 261 16.07 -18.04 0.20
CA ILE A 261 16.62 -19.40 0.36
C ILE A 261 15.93 -20.37 -0.61
N PHE A 262 14.60 -20.34 -0.68
CA PHE A 262 13.82 -21.15 -1.62
C PHE A 262 14.26 -20.93 -3.07
N TYR A 263 14.40 -19.67 -3.49
CA TYR A 263 14.87 -19.32 -4.82
C TYR A 263 16.27 -19.87 -5.12
N LEU A 264 17.23 -19.72 -4.21
CA LEU A 264 18.59 -20.21 -4.41
C LEU A 264 18.64 -21.73 -4.53
N GLN A 265 17.85 -22.45 -3.74
CA GLN A 265 17.72 -23.90 -3.85
C GLN A 265 17.11 -24.32 -5.19
N ALA A 266 16.03 -23.66 -5.63
CA ALA A 266 15.40 -23.93 -6.92
C ALA A 266 16.34 -23.62 -8.09
N LYS A 267 17.11 -22.52 -8.01
CA LYS A 267 18.12 -22.15 -9.01
C LYS A 267 19.23 -23.18 -9.10
N LYS A 268 19.75 -23.66 -7.96
CA LYS A 268 20.80 -24.70 -7.92
C LYS A 268 20.31 -26.01 -8.55
N LYS A 269 19.09 -26.45 -8.24
CA LYS A 269 18.51 -27.67 -8.85
C LYS A 269 18.43 -27.55 -10.38
N ARG A 270 17.92 -26.42 -10.90
CA ARG A 270 17.86 -26.18 -12.34
C ARG A 270 19.23 -26.18 -13.02
N MET A 271 20.26 -25.66 -12.37
CA MET A 271 21.63 -25.67 -12.90
C MET A 271 22.25 -27.07 -12.93
N VAL A 272 21.90 -27.94 -11.98
CA VAL A 272 22.39 -29.33 -11.92
C VAL A 272 21.66 -30.24 -12.91
N GLU A 273 20.39 -29.93 -13.21
CA GLU A 273 19.55 -30.69 -14.15
C GLU A 273 19.64 -30.21 -15.60
N SER A 274 20.32 -29.09 -15.88
CA SER A 274 20.61 -28.66 -17.26
C SER A 274 21.80 -29.45 -17.81
N PRO A 275 21.63 -30.23 -18.90
CA PRO A 275 22.69 -31.02 -19.52
C PRO A 275 23.79 -30.17 -20.15
#